data_AF-A0A6L7SVQ5-F1
#
_entry.id   AF-A0A6L7SVQ5-F1
#
_cell.length_a   1.000
_cell.length_b   1.000
_cell.length_c   1.000
_cell.angle_alpha   90.00
_cell.angle_beta   90.00
_cell.angle_gamma   90.00
#
_symmetry.space_group_name_H-M   'P 1'
#
loop_
_entity.id
_entity.type
_entity.pdbx_description
1 polymer ?
#
loop_
_entity_poly.entity_id
_entity_poly.type
_entity_poly.pdbx_seq_one_letter_code
_entity_poly.pdbx_strand_id
1 'polypeptide(L)'
;MASKAFYAIIPLGNEPPDDLKKKIQNVSKSVYIGYGPNVYFVEYSGSIQDLSDRIGFSDGKNSTAGIVIKMKGYYGFASLSLWEWLAQDEG
;
A
#
# COMPACT_ATOMS: atom_id res chain seq x y z
N MET A 1 12.17 14.08 11.97
CA MET A 1 11.63 12.71 11.76
C MET A 1 10.62 12.79 10.63
N ALA A 2 10.73 11.96 9.60
CA ALA A 2 9.70 11.92 8.56
C ALA A 2 8.40 11.39 9.19
N SER A 3 7.29 12.12 9.03
CA SER A 3 5.99 11.67 9.49
C SER A 3 5.56 10.47 8.64
N LYS A 4 5.26 9.36 9.31
CA LYS A 4 4.70 8.18 8.66
C LYS A 4 3.30 8.50 8.15
N ALA A 5 2.91 7.89 7.05
CA ALA A 5 1.56 7.99 6.54
C ALA A 5 1.09 6.66 5.97
N PHE A 6 -0.23 6.48 5.93
CA PHE A 6 -0.86 5.34 5.32
C PHE A 6 -1.06 5.55 3.82
N TYR A 7 -0.81 4.51 3.05
CA TYR A 7 -0.97 4.48 1.61
C TYR A 7 -1.78 3.26 1.20
N ALA A 8 -2.68 3.44 0.24
CA ALA A 8 -3.31 2.34 -0.47
C ALA A 8 -2.60 2.14 -1.82
N ILE A 9 -2.24 0.90 -2.12
CA ILE A 9 -1.62 0.47 -3.37
C ILE A 9 -2.64 -0.42 -4.09
N ILE A 10 -3.03 0.00 -5.28
CA ILE A 10 -4.07 -0.65 -6.09
C ILE A 10 -3.44 -1.00 -7.45
N PRO A 11 -3.03 -2.25 -7.68
CA PRO A 11 -2.62 -2.70 -9.00
C PRO A 11 -3.84 -2.72 -9.92
N LEU A 12 -3.67 -2.18 -11.12
CA LEU A 12 -4.67 -2.15 -12.19
C LEU A 12 -4.40 -3.35 -13.11
N GLY A 13 -5.16 -4.42 -12.88
CA GLY A 13 -5.04 -5.69 -13.62
C GLY A 13 -5.82 -6.80 -12.92
N ASN A 14 -6.10 -7.89 -13.64
CA ASN A 14 -6.82 -9.03 -13.06
C ASN A 14 -5.99 -9.75 -11.98
N GLU A 15 -4.66 -9.71 -12.10
CA GLU A 15 -3.72 -10.31 -11.16
C GLU A 15 -2.55 -9.36 -10.89
N PRO A 16 -2.13 -9.17 -9.63
CA PRO A 16 -0.95 -8.40 -9.31
C PRO A 16 0.30 -9.24 -9.65
N PRO A 17 1.42 -8.61 -10.03
CA PRO A 17 2.68 -9.31 -10.21
C PRO A 17 3.07 -10.12 -8.98
N ASP A 18 3.62 -11.30 -9.21
CA ASP A 18 4.13 -12.19 -8.16
C ASP A 18 5.16 -11.52 -7.25
N ASP A 19 5.89 -10.52 -7.77
CA ASP A 19 6.91 -9.78 -7.05
C ASP A 19 6.40 -8.50 -6.38
N LEU A 20 5.19 -8.01 -6.71
CA LEU A 20 4.65 -6.77 -6.15
C LEU A 20 4.53 -6.87 -4.63
N LYS A 21 4.00 -7.99 -4.13
CA LYS A 21 3.90 -8.21 -2.68
C LYS A 21 5.27 -8.16 -1.99
N LYS A 22 6.31 -8.72 -2.61
CA LYS A 22 7.68 -8.68 -2.08
C LYS A 22 8.24 -7.26 -2.08
N LYS A 23 8.03 -6.51 -3.16
CA LYS A 23 8.42 -5.09 -3.27
C LYS A 23 7.75 -4.26 -2.17
N ILE A 24 6.46 -4.47 -1.94
CA ILE A 24 5.68 -3.82 -0.89
C ILE A 24 6.22 -4.17 0.51
N GLN A 25 6.52 -5.45 0.77
CA GLN A 25 7.12 -5.89 2.03
C GLN A 25 8.55 -5.37 2.28
N ASN A 26 9.29 -5.04 1.21
CA ASN A 26 10.62 -4.45 1.33
C ASN A 26 10.57 -2.96 1.70
N VAL A 27 9.50 -2.25 1.32
CA VAL A 27 9.33 -0.81 1.65
C VAL A 27 8.59 -0.59 2.96
N SER A 28 7.74 -1.53 3.36
CA SER A 28 7.00 -1.48 4.62
C SER A 28 6.94 -2.83 5.30
N LYS A 29 7.24 -2.87 6.60
CA LYS A 29 7.04 -4.05 7.44
C LYS A 29 5.58 -4.19 7.88
N SER A 30 4.84 -3.08 7.87
CA SER A 30 3.43 -2.99 8.20
C SER A 30 2.60 -3.02 6.92
N VAL A 31 2.27 -4.23 6.45
CA VAL A 31 1.45 -4.43 5.24
C VAL A 31 0.17 -5.15 5.62
N TYR A 32 -0.95 -4.46 5.45
CA TYR A 32 -2.26 -5.08 5.52
C TYR A 32 -2.78 -5.38 4.11
N ILE A 33 -3.27 -6.60 3.90
CA ILE A 33 -3.81 -7.05 2.62
C ILE A 33 -5.29 -7.31 2.81
N GLY A 34 -6.14 -6.56 2.11
CA GLY A 34 -7.58 -6.81 2.13
C GLY A 34 -7.92 -8.11 1.42
N TYR A 35 -8.87 -8.89 1.96
CA TYR A 35 -9.53 -9.96 1.20
C TYR A 35 -10.51 -9.31 0.20
N GLY A 36 -10.01 -8.91 -0.96
CA GLY A 36 -10.72 -8.15 -2.02
C GLY A 36 -9.72 -7.39 -2.90
N PRO A 37 -10.11 -6.98 -4.13
CA PRO A 37 -9.26 -6.90 -5.33
C PRO A 37 -7.87 -6.31 -5.08
N ASN A 38 -6.91 -7.16 -4.72
CA ASN A 38 -5.47 -6.88 -4.64
C ASN A 38 -5.06 -5.53 -4.04
N VAL A 39 -5.83 -4.99 -3.07
CA VAL A 39 -5.50 -3.71 -2.44
C VAL A 39 -4.57 -3.96 -1.26
N TYR A 40 -3.42 -3.29 -1.27
CA TYR A 40 -2.46 -3.31 -0.18
C TYR A 40 -2.52 -1.99 0.56
N PHE A 41 -2.68 -2.06 1.88
CA PHE A 41 -2.55 -0.93 2.77
C PHE A 41 -1.18 -1.00 3.43
N VAL A 42 -0.42 0.07 3.32
CA VAL A 42 0.92 0.13 3.88
C VAL A 42 1.15 1.42 4.63
N GLU A 43 1.98 1.30 5.65
CA GLU A 43 2.57 2.41 6.36
C GLU A 43 3.92 2.74 5.71
N TYR A 44 4.16 4.01 5.35
CA TYR A 44 5.40 4.38 4.69
C TYR A 44 5.90 5.76 5.11
N SER A 45 7.22 5.87 5.28
CA SER A 45 7.92 7.12 5.61
C SER A 45 8.55 7.70 4.35
N GLY A 46 7.77 8.45 3.57
CA GLY A 46 8.24 9.06 2.34
C GLY A 46 7.12 9.72 1.55
N SER A 47 7.43 10.14 0.33
CA SER A 47 6.44 10.70 -0.59
C SER A 47 5.69 9.60 -1.36
N ILE A 48 4.52 9.94 -1.89
CA ILE A 48 3.75 9.03 -2.74
C ILE A 48 4.52 8.63 -4.00
N GLN A 49 5.33 9.54 -4.52
CA GLN A 49 6.15 9.33 -5.71
C GLN A 49 7.30 8.36 -5.42
N ASP A 50 8.04 8.55 -4.32
CA ASP A 50 9.12 7.64 -3.93
C ASP A 50 8.60 6.22 -3.64
N LEU A 51 7.41 6.10 -3.03
CA LEU A 51 6.76 4.80 -2.86
C LEU A 51 6.42 4.16 -4.22
N SER A 52 5.82 4.93 -5.14
CA SER A 52 5.50 4.48 -6.50
C SER A 52 6.74 4.02 -7.28
N ASP A 53 7.85 4.75 -7.15
CA ASP A 53 9.13 4.42 -7.78
C ASP A 53 9.70 3.10 -7.25
N ARG A 54 9.66 2.91 -5.92
CA ARG A 54 10.21 1.70 -5.29
C ARG A 54 9.42 0.44 -5.61
N ILE A 55 8.10 0.54 -5.79
CA ILE A 55 7.27 -0.60 -6.17
C ILE A 55 7.16 -0.78 -7.69
N GLY A 56 7.68 0.17 -8.48
CA GLY A 56 7.81 0.06 -9.92
C GLY A 56 6.57 0.43 -10.73
N PHE A 57 5.70 1.30 -10.21
CA PHE A 57 4.49 1.77 -10.92
C PHE A 57 4.75 2.96 -11.85
N SER A 58 5.84 3.70 -11.64
CA SER A 58 6.11 4.98 -12.31
C SER A 58 6.92 4.88 -13.60
N ASP A 59 7.59 3.76 -13.86
CA ASP A 59 8.47 3.64 -15.03
C ASP A 59 7.74 3.10 -16.28
N GLY A 60 6.52 2.57 -16.14
CA GLY A 60 5.78 1.90 -17.22
C GLY A 60 6.53 0.71 -17.84
N LYS A 61 7.66 0.30 -17.23
CA LYS A 61 8.50 -0.81 -17.69
C LYS A 61 8.10 -2.11 -17.02
N ASN A 62 7.52 -2.04 -15.82
CA ASN A 62 6.84 -3.19 -15.24
C ASN A 62 5.46 -3.32 -15.87
N SER A 63 5.07 -4.54 -16.25
CA SER A 63 3.83 -4.90 -16.95
C SER A 63 2.54 -4.63 -16.16
N THR A 64 2.60 -3.82 -15.12
CA THR A 64 1.51 -3.61 -14.17
C THR A 64 1.31 -2.13 -13.94
N ALA A 65 0.25 -1.63 -14.55
CA ALA A 65 -0.31 -0.35 -14.17
C ALA A 65 -0.81 -0.44 -12.72
N GLY A 66 -0.73 0.66 -11.98
CA GLY A 66 -1.15 0.69 -10.59
C GLY A 66 -1.25 2.10 -10.07
N ILE A 67 -1.97 2.27 -8.95
CA ILE A 67 -2.18 3.56 -8.31
C ILE A 67 -1.68 3.46 -6.87
N VAL A 68 -0.96 4.49 -6.44
CA VAL A 68 -0.64 4.73 -5.03
C VAL A 68 -1.46 5.92 -4.56
N ILE A 69 -2.16 5.78 -3.43
CA ILE A 69 -3.01 6.81 -2.84
C ILE A 69 -2.55 7.06 -1.41
N LYS A 70 -2.20 8.31 -1.08
CA LYS A 70 -1.96 8.71 0.31
C LYS A 70 -3.30 8.85 1.04
N MET A 71 -3.52 8.03 2.05
CA MET A 71 -4.73 8.10 2.87
C MET A 71 -4.62 9.24 3.87
N LYS A 72 -5.64 10.09 3.92
CA LYS A 72 -5.78 11.15 4.94
C LYS A 72 -6.82 10.83 6.01
N GLY A 73 -7.57 9.75 5.82
CA GLY A 73 -8.64 9.32 6.69
C GLY A 73 -9.40 8.16 6.05
N TYR A 74 -10.15 7.43 6.86
CA TYR A 74 -11.02 6.34 6.44
C TYR A 74 -12.35 6.46 7.18
N TYR A 75 -13.45 6.12 6.50
CA TYR A 75 -14.79 6.08 7.07
C TYR A 75 -15.56 4.92 6.44
N GLY A 76 -16.12 4.04 7.27
CA GLY A 76 -16.91 2.89 6.82
C GLY A 76 -16.73 1.65 7.67
N PHE A 77 -17.31 0.55 7.19
CA PHE A 77 -17.15 -0.78 7.79
C PHE A 77 -15.97 -1.49 7.13
N ALA A 78 -14.91 -1.72 7.91
CA ALA A 78 -13.81 -2.59 7.54
C ALA A 78 -13.83 -3.87 8.37
N SER A 79 -13.11 -4.90 7.90
CA SER A 79 -12.82 -6.07 8.71
C SER A 79 -12.08 -5.67 9.99
N LEU A 80 -12.34 -6.41 11.09
CA LEU A 80 -11.69 -6.19 12.37
C LEU A 80 -10.16 -6.15 12.25
N SER A 81 -9.57 -7.02 11.41
CA SER A 81 -8.14 -7.07 11.18
C SER A 81 -7.54 -5.79 10.58
N LEU A 82 -8.30 -5.04 9.75
CA LEU A 82 -7.83 -3.75 9.25
C LEU A 82 -7.83 -2.71 10.38
N TRP A 83 -8.85 -2.73 11.24
CA TRP A 83 -8.93 -1.85 12.41
C TRP A 83 -7.82 -2.12 13.42
N GLU A 84 -7.56 -3.40 13.72
CA GLU A 84 -6.46 -3.80 14.59
C GLU A 84 -5.10 -3.37 14.03
N TRP A 85 -4.91 -3.48 12.71
CA TRP A 85 -3.69 -3.01 12.06
C TRP A 85 -3.54 -1.47 12.13
N LEU A 86 -4.61 -0.72 11.87
CA LEU A 86 -4.58 0.75 11.99
C LEU A 86 -4.32 1.21 13.43
N ALA A 87 -4.94 0.54 14.41
CA ALA A 87 -4.79 0.87 15.83
C ALA A 87 -3.40 0.58 16.40
N GLN A 88 -2.61 -0.32 15.78
CA GLN A 88 -1.25 -0.62 16.23
C GLN A 88 -0.25 0.52 15.96
N ASP A 89 -0.51 1.42 15.01
CA ASP A 89 0.42 2.49 14.62
C ASP A 89 -0.01 3.89 15.14
N GLU A 90 -1.18 4.03 15.77
CA GLU A 90 -1.56 5.25 16.51
C GLU A 90 -0.93 5.34 17.94
N GLY A 91 0.09 4.52 18.23
CA GLY A 91 0.81 4.46 19.52
C GLY A 91 2.14 5.21 19.54
#